data_AF-A0A2V5UHC4-F1
#
_entry.id   AF-A0A2V5UHC4-F1
#
_cell.length_a   1.000
_cell.length_b   1.000
_cell.length_c   1.000
_cell.angle_alpha   90.00
_cell.angle_beta   90.00
_cell.angle_gamma   90.00
#
_symmetry.space_group_name_H-M   'P 1'
#
loop_
_entity.id
_entity.type
_entity.pdbx_description
1 polymer ?
#
loop_
_entity_poly.entity_id
_entity_poly.type
_entity_poly.pdbx_seq_one_letter_code
_entity_poly.pdbx_strand_id
1 'polypeptide(L)'
;MTQIRIDFVDFWGGFPKATNFFTETLRARYDVQICDEPDFVVFSTSGHHHRLYSCPRIFYSGESVRPDFRHCDYALTPHYLDDPRHLRLPLYVIYASPGHLQSVSLANPGPPPRLLEEPKQVLARKTKFCAFVVGNVGRKARQRVEFFHRLNRYKHVDSGGRALNNIGGPIPNGSLHKLAFLQPYKFNIAFENRSLAGYTTEKIYEALLARCIPIYWGNPRIHEEFNPKSFLNYFDFPSAETLVERIIEIDRNDDLYLEYLRQPWFPNNQPNEFFSSDRLLDFFERIFTTRIRPVGARRQTFQLGRWIGVKKKRYQPPAIWNGGGKNADT
;
A
#
# COMPACT_ATOMS: atom_id res chain seq x y z
N MET A 1 17.22 21.26 -10.83
CA MET A 1 16.43 20.66 -9.73
C MET A 1 17.24 20.74 -8.46
N THR A 2 16.61 20.97 -7.31
CA THR A 2 17.30 20.95 -6.01
C THR A 2 17.78 19.54 -5.71
N GLN A 3 19.05 19.39 -5.30
CA GLN A 3 19.59 18.10 -4.92
C GLN A 3 19.13 17.70 -3.51
N ILE A 4 18.71 16.45 -3.34
CA ILE A 4 18.38 15.86 -2.04
C ILE A 4 19.18 14.58 -1.82
N ARG A 5 19.76 14.42 -0.62
CA ARG A 5 20.46 13.20 -0.22
C ARG A 5 19.58 12.39 0.72
N ILE A 6 19.19 11.19 0.32
CA ILE A 6 18.23 10.37 1.05
C ILE A 6 18.68 8.91 1.13
N ASP A 7 18.27 8.20 2.17
CA ASP A 7 18.44 6.75 2.24
C ASP A 7 17.14 6.05 2.68
N PHE A 8 17.04 4.77 2.33
CA PHE A 8 15.92 3.89 2.67
C PHE A 8 16.43 2.72 3.50
N VAL A 9 15.92 2.56 4.72
CA VAL A 9 16.39 1.50 5.64
C VAL A 9 15.23 0.78 6.31
N ASP A 10 15.48 -0.42 6.85
CA ASP A 10 14.47 -1.21 7.58
C ASP A 10 13.22 -1.58 6.75
N PHE A 11 13.34 -1.56 5.42
CA PHE A 11 12.43 -2.23 4.49
C PHE A 11 12.77 -3.72 4.37
N TRP A 12 11.98 -4.48 3.62
CA TRP A 12 12.23 -5.90 3.38
C TRP A 12 13.58 -6.13 2.68
N GLY A 13 14.13 -7.35 2.79
CA GLY A 13 15.40 -7.71 2.16
C GLY A 13 15.36 -7.52 0.64
N GLY A 14 16.38 -6.84 0.09
CA GLY A 14 16.45 -6.54 -1.34
C GLY A 14 15.60 -5.35 -1.81
N PHE A 15 15.16 -4.48 -0.90
CA PHE A 15 14.41 -3.26 -1.27
C PHE A 15 15.17 -2.39 -2.30
N PRO A 16 14.57 -2.06 -3.46
CA PRO A 16 15.25 -1.33 -4.53
C PRO A 16 15.31 0.18 -4.22
N LYS A 17 16.33 0.61 -3.48
CA LYS A 17 16.47 2.02 -3.05
C LYS A 17 16.47 3.04 -4.21
N ALA A 18 17.03 2.67 -5.36
CA ALA A 18 17.15 3.56 -6.51
C ALA A 18 15.91 3.60 -7.42
N THR A 19 15.01 2.62 -7.32
CA THR A 19 13.86 2.44 -8.23
C THR A 19 12.64 1.96 -7.46
N ASN A 20 12.20 2.75 -6.48
CA ASN A 20 10.99 2.51 -5.71
C ASN A 20 10.04 3.71 -5.81
N PHE A 21 8.80 3.52 -5.36
CA PHE A 21 7.75 4.53 -5.35
C PHE A 21 8.21 5.91 -4.88
N PHE A 22 8.87 6.00 -3.72
CA PHE A 22 9.31 7.29 -3.19
C PHE A 22 10.39 7.93 -4.05
N THR A 23 11.39 7.16 -4.47
CA THR A 23 12.49 7.65 -5.30
C THR A 23 11.96 8.16 -6.64
N GLU A 24 11.09 7.41 -7.30
CA GLU A 24 10.52 7.83 -8.59
C GLU A 24 9.60 9.05 -8.45
N THR A 25 8.78 9.11 -7.39
CA THR A 25 7.97 10.30 -7.14
C THR A 25 8.84 11.53 -6.89
N LEU A 26 9.86 11.43 -6.03
CA LEU A 26 10.74 12.56 -5.70
C LEU A 26 11.52 13.09 -6.90
N ARG A 27 11.91 12.22 -7.84
CA ARG A 27 12.60 12.62 -9.09
C ARG A 27 11.80 13.57 -9.96
N ALA A 28 10.48 13.65 -9.77
CA ALA A 28 9.66 14.63 -10.48
C ALA A 28 10.02 16.08 -10.12
N ARG A 29 10.54 16.35 -8.92
CA ARG A 29 10.90 17.72 -8.46
C ARG A 29 12.36 17.88 -8.02
N TYR A 30 13.05 16.78 -7.69
CA TYR A 30 14.36 16.80 -7.06
C TYR A 30 15.41 15.98 -7.82
N ASP A 31 16.67 16.39 -7.74
CA ASP A 31 17.81 15.54 -8.09
C ASP A 31 18.10 14.61 -6.90
N VAL A 32 17.64 13.36 -6.97
CA VAL A 32 17.64 12.42 -5.84
C VAL A 32 18.94 11.61 -5.81
N GLN A 33 19.76 11.86 -4.78
CA GLN A 33 20.95 11.06 -4.49
C GLN A 33 20.69 10.07 -3.37
N ILE A 34 20.80 8.77 -3.68
CA ILE A 34 20.81 7.72 -2.66
C ILE A 34 22.23 7.58 -2.12
N CYS A 35 22.44 7.80 -0.82
CA CYS A 35 23.77 7.73 -0.24
C CYS A 35 23.78 7.30 1.23
N ASP A 36 24.95 6.87 1.67
CA ASP A 36 25.19 6.44 3.05
C ASP A 36 25.17 7.57 4.08
N GLU A 37 25.45 8.81 3.67
CA GLU A 37 25.41 9.99 4.53
C GLU A 37 24.26 10.94 4.15
N PRO A 38 23.00 10.51 4.33
CA PRO A 38 21.86 11.24 3.82
C PRO A 38 21.48 12.43 4.73
N ASP A 39 20.80 13.39 4.13
CA ASP A 39 20.12 14.48 4.84
C ASP A 39 18.77 14.04 5.41
N PHE A 40 18.17 12.97 4.86
CA PHE A 40 16.90 12.41 5.31
C PHE A 40 16.92 10.89 5.21
N VAL A 41 16.24 10.20 6.13
CA VAL A 41 16.08 8.74 6.03
C VAL A 41 14.60 8.37 6.06
N VAL A 42 14.17 7.60 5.07
CA VAL A 42 12.87 6.92 5.10
C VAL A 42 13.09 5.52 5.65
N PHE A 43 12.27 5.10 6.60
CA PHE A 43 12.44 3.78 7.20
C PHE A 43 11.12 3.04 7.46
N SER A 44 11.21 1.72 7.53
CA SER A 44 10.06 0.86 7.80
C SER A 44 10.28 -0.08 8.99
N THR A 45 9.48 -1.14 9.09
CA THR A 45 9.31 -1.96 10.30
C THR A 45 10.19 -3.21 10.36
N SER A 46 10.99 -3.50 9.33
CA SER A 46 11.75 -4.75 9.21
C SER A 46 13.11 -4.72 9.93
N GLY A 47 13.44 -3.63 10.63
CA GLY A 47 14.73 -3.49 11.30
C GLY A 47 14.85 -2.25 12.20
N HIS A 48 16.09 -1.93 12.57
CA HIS A 48 16.43 -0.84 13.48
C HIS A 48 17.59 0.06 12.99
N HIS A 49 18.01 -0.04 11.73
CA HIS A 49 19.13 0.71 11.17
C HIS A 49 18.87 2.21 11.15
N HIS A 50 17.61 2.67 11.08
CA HIS A 50 17.25 4.09 11.20
C HIS A 50 17.83 4.75 12.47
N ARG A 51 18.09 3.97 13.53
CA ARG A 51 18.67 4.46 14.80
C ARG A 51 20.12 4.93 14.67
N LEU A 52 20.83 4.50 13.62
CA LEU A 52 22.22 4.88 13.33
C LEU A 52 22.34 6.29 12.74
N TYR A 53 21.24 6.84 12.23
CA TYR A 53 21.20 8.14 11.55
C TYR A 53 20.77 9.23 12.53
N SER A 54 21.43 10.39 12.47
CA SER A 54 21.09 11.57 13.28
C SER A 54 20.23 12.61 12.54
N CYS A 55 20.01 12.42 11.24
CA CYS A 55 19.16 13.24 10.39
C CYS A 55 17.65 13.03 10.68
N PRO A 56 16.77 13.88 10.12
CA PRO A 56 15.32 13.64 10.14
C PRO A 56 14.94 12.23 9.66
N ARG A 57 14.00 11.61 10.39
CA ARG A 57 13.53 10.24 10.12
C ARG A 57 12.06 10.24 9.74
N ILE A 58 11.76 9.66 8.59
CA ILE A 58 10.43 9.61 7.99
C ILE A 58 9.97 8.15 8.03
N PHE A 59 9.03 7.84 8.92
CA PHE A 59 8.52 6.49 9.06
C PHE A 59 7.52 6.19 7.94
N TYR A 60 7.66 5.04 7.27
CA TYR A 60 6.65 4.52 6.36
C TYR A 60 6.22 3.11 6.76
N SER A 61 4.91 2.89 6.76
CA SER A 61 4.33 1.55 6.88
C SER A 61 3.03 1.46 6.12
N GLY A 62 2.95 0.51 5.18
CA GLY A 62 1.69 0.05 4.60
C GLY A 62 0.92 -0.95 5.47
N GLU A 63 1.53 -1.39 6.58
CA GLU A 63 0.94 -2.32 7.55
C GLU A 63 0.08 -1.62 8.60
N SER A 64 -0.62 -2.39 9.44
CA SER A 64 -1.48 -1.90 10.52
C SER A 64 -0.76 -1.16 11.67
N VAL A 65 0.54 -0.86 11.51
CA VAL A 65 1.40 -0.26 12.55
C VAL A 65 1.19 1.25 12.59
N ARG A 66 0.95 1.79 13.79
CA ARG A 66 0.86 3.24 14.01
C ARG A 66 2.26 3.84 14.15
N PRO A 67 2.48 5.10 13.71
CA PRO A 67 3.75 5.77 13.91
C PRO A 67 4.02 6.01 15.41
N ASP A 68 5.29 5.95 15.79
CA ASP A 68 5.77 6.39 17.11
C ASP A 68 6.68 7.61 16.93
N PHE A 69 6.14 8.79 17.19
CA PHE A 69 6.85 10.07 17.04
C PHE A 69 7.97 10.32 18.06
N ARG A 70 8.22 9.36 18.97
CA ARG A 70 9.47 9.34 19.76
C ARG A 70 10.65 8.80 18.93
N HIS A 71 10.37 8.06 17.85
CA HIS A 71 11.35 7.40 17.00
C HIS A 71 11.41 7.94 15.57
N CYS A 72 10.38 8.66 15.11
CA CYS A 72 10.35 9.37 13.83
C CYS A 72 9.97 10.86 13.99
N ASP A 73 10.42 11.68 13.05
CA ASP A 73 10.03 13.09 12.95
C ASP A 73 8.74 13.26 12.14
N TYR A 74 8.58 12.45 11.09
CA TYR A 74 7.42 12.44 10.19
C TYR A 74 6.95 11.01 9.92
N ALA A 75 5.72 10.85 9.45
CA ALA A 75 5.15 9.53 9.16
C ALA A 75 4.22 9.50 7.94
N LEU A 76 4.30 8.41 7.18
CA LEU A 76 3.46 8.05 6.05
C LEU A 76 2.81 6.69 6.34
N THR A 77 1.51 6.66 6.65
CA THR A 77 0.81 5.42 7.05
C THR A 77 -0.66 5.43 6.60
N PRO A 78 -1.38 4.29 6.60
CA PRO A 78 -2.79 4.25 6.21
C PRO A 78 -3.77 4.86 7.24
N HIS A 79 -3.30 5.21 8.44
CA HIS A 79 -4.17 5.67 9.53
C HIS A 79 -4.71 7.08 9.29
N TYR A 80 -5.91 7.37 9.79
CA TYR A 80 -6.40 8.74 9.92
C TYR A 80 -5.81 9.34 11.20
N LEU A 81 -4.80 10.21 11.06
CA LEU A 81 -4.19 10.94 12.17
C LEU A 81 -4.28 12.43 11.89
N ASP A 82 -4.80 13.19 12.86
CA ASP A 82 -4.79 14.64 12.82
C ASP A 82 -3.48 15.15 13.46
N ASP A 83 -2.37 14.95 12.73
CA ASP A 83 -1.05 15.43 13.14
C ASP A 83 -0.36 16.02 11.91
N PRO A 84 0.13 17.27 11.96
CA PRO A 84 0.79 17.89 10.81
C PRO A 84 2.06 17.15 10.40
N ARG A 85 2.65 16.28 11.23
CA ARG A 85 3.82 15.47 10.87
C ARG A 85 3.46 14.17 10.15
N HIS A 86 2.17 13.90 9.97
CA HIS A 86 1.67 12.70 9.31
C HIS A 86 1.06 13.04 7.96
N LEU A 87 1.25 12.14 6.99
CA LEU A 87 0.47 12.10 5.77
C LEU A 87 -0.11 10.70 5.60
N ARG A 88 -1.41 10.65 5.33
CA ARG A 88 -2.08 9.40 5.02
C ARG A 88 -1.64 8.89 3.63
N LEU A 89 -1.09 7.67 3.59
CA LEU A 89 -0.68 6.97 2.36
C LEU A 89 -1.05 5.48 2.45
N PRO A 90 -2.18 5.05 1.87
CA PRO A 90 -2.58 3.65 1.80
C PRO A 90 -1.67 2.81 0.91
N LEU A 91 -1.52 1.51 1.22
CA LEU A 91 -0.59 0.64 0.49
C LEU A 91 -1.01 0.37 -0.97
N TYR A 92 -2.31 0.36 -1.26
CA TYR A 92 -2.78 0.16 -2.64
C TYR A 92 -2.29 1.24 -3.61
N VAL A 93 -2.01 2.46 -3.12
CA VAL A 93 -1.46 3.55 -3.96
C VAL A 93 -0.06 3.19 -4.45
N ILE A 94 0.77 2.61 -3.58
CA ILE A 94 2.11 2.15 -3.96
C ILE A 94 2.02 1.02 -4.97
N TYR A 95 1.08 0.09 -4.78
CA TYR A 95 0.88 -1.04 -5.69
C TYR A 95 0.28 -0.65 -7.05
N ALA A 96 -0.38 0.51 -7.12
CA ALA A 96 -0.86 1.09 -8.37
C ALA A 96 0.22 1.88 -9.12
N SER A 97 1.38 2.13 -8.49
CA SER A 97 2.40 2.97 -9.09
C SER A 97 3.02 2.30 -10.33
N PRO A 98 3.42 3.10 -11.35
CA PRO A 98 3.91 2.55 -12.61
C PRO A 98 5.14 1.67 -12.43
N GLY A 99 6.05 2.00 -11.49
CA GLY A 99 7.22 1.17 -11.19
C GLY A 99 6.90 -0.17 -10.51
N HIS A 100 5.74 -0.31 -9.87
CA HIS A 100 5.27 -1.58 -9.31
C HIS A 100 4.62 -2.47 -10.37
N LEU A 101 3.98 -1.84 -11.37
CA LEU A 101 3.26 -2.52 -12.46
C LEU A 101 4.01 -2.49 -13.80
N GLN A 102 5.20 -1.93 -13.93
CA GLN A 102 5.96 -1.83 -15.20
C GLN A 102 6.43 -3.19 -15.76
N SER A 103 6.22 -4.27 -15.01
CA SER A 103 6.34 -5.65 -15.50
C SER A 103 5.01 -6.23 -16.02
N VAL A 104 3.91 -5.49 -15.88
CA VAL A 104 2.65 -5.65 -16.60
C VAL A 104 2.64 -4.60 -17.71
N SER A 105 2.88 -5.02 -18.95
CA SER A 105 2.60 -4.19 -20.14
C SER A 105 1.09 -3.96 -20.27
N LEU A 106 0.53 -3.07 -19.45
CA LEU A 106 -0.74 -2.41 -19.68
C LEU A 106 -0.41 -0.95 -19.97
N ALA A 107 -0.62 -0.55 -21.22
CA ALA A 107 -0.06 0.63 -21.87
C ALA A 107 -0.50 2.01 -21.31
N ASN A 108 -0.99 2.15 -20.08
CA ASN A 108 -1.42 3.44 -19.53
C ASN A 108 -1.37 3.45 -17.99
N PRO A 109 -0.37 4.12 -17.37
CA PRO A 109 -0.29 4.32 -15.92
C PRO A 109 -1.22 5.45 -15.43
N GLY A 110 -2.49 5.39 -15.80
CA GLY A 110 -3.56 6.24 -15.27
C GLY A 110 -4.50 5.46 -14.33
N PRO A 111 -5.63 6.05 -13.87
CA PRO A 111 -6.78 5.25 -13.46
C PRO A 111 -6.95 4.10 -14.45
N PRO A 112 -7.23 2.87 -13.98
CA PRO A 112 -7.21 1.67 -14.80
C PRO A 112 -7.83 2.01 -16.16
N PRO A 113 -7.08 1.88 -17.26
CA PRO A 113 -7.57 2.27 -18.58
C PRO A 113 -8.94 1.63 -18.70
N ARG A 114 -9.97 2.49 -18.80
CA ARG A 114 -11.41 2.12 -18.87
C ARG A 114 -11.51 0.72 -19.40
N LEU A 115 -12.00 -0.25 -18.63
CA LEU A 115 -12.69 -1.48 -19.06
C LEU A 115 -12.62 -1.74 -20.58
N LEU A 116 -11.42 -1.85 -21.19
CA LEU A 116 -11.29 -1.88 -22.66
C LEU A 116 -11.80 -3.22 -23.17
N GLU A 117 -11.82 -4.17 -22.24
CA GLU A 117 -12.29 -5.50 -22.38
C GLU A 117 -13.76 -5.58 -21.96
N GLU A 118 -14.58 -6.00 -22.92
CA GLU A 118 -16.00 -6.22 -22.73
C GLU A 118 -16.26 -7.19 -21.57
N PRO A 119 -17.14 -6.85 -20.60
CA PRO A 119 -17.42 -7.69 -19.43
C PRO A 119 -17.80 -9.13 -19.77
N LYS A 120 -18.47 -9.37 -20.92
CA LYS A 120 -18.79 -10.73 -21.39
C LYS A 120 -17.56 -11.54 -21.77
N GLN A 121 -16.54 -10.91 -22.36
CA GLN A 121 -15.26 -11.57 -22.68
C GLN A 121 -14.46 -11.87 -21.41
N VAL A 122 -14.58 -11.04 -20.39
CA VAL A 122 -14.00 -11.30 -19.06
C VAL A 122 -14.68 -12.52 -18.45
N LEU A 123 -16.01 -12.53 -18.38
CA LEU A 123 -16.81 -13.63 -17.84
C LEU A 123 -16.49 -14.95 -18.55
N ALA A 124 -16.35 -14.95 -19.87
CA ALA A 124 -16.01 -16.16 -20.64
C ALA A 124 -14.66 -16.81 -20.23
N ARG A 125 -13.74 -16.03 -19.64
CA ARG A 125 -12.46 -16.53 -19.10
C ARG A 125 -12.52 -16.93 -17.63
N LYS A 126 -13.62 -16.66 -16.94
CA LYS A 126 -13.78 -17.01 -15.53
C LYS A 126 -14.22 -18.47 -15.38
N THR A 127 -13.25 -19.37 -15.47
CA THR A 127 -13.45 -20.82 -15.37
C THR A 127 -13.47 -21.34 -13.93
N LYS A 128 -13.09 -20.52 -12.95
CA LYS A 128 -12.99 -20.89 -11.53
C LYS A 128 -13.84 -20.00 -10.64
N PHE A 129 -14.25 -20.56 -9.50
CA PHE A 129 -15.16 -19.87 -8.58
C PHE A 129 -14.48 -18.75 -7.79
N CYS A 130 -13.64 -19.10 -6.82
CA CYS A 130 -13.09 -18.15 -5.87
C CYS A 130 -11.65 -18.50 -5.51
N ALA A 131 -10.81 -17.48 -5.40
CA ALA A 131 -9.43 -17.59 -4.96
C ALA A 131 -9.21 -17.02 -3.54
N PHE A 132 -8.23 -17.59 -2.85
CA PHE A 132 -7.75 -17.12 -1.55
C PHE A 132 -6.22 -17.16 -1.46
N VAL A 133 -5.56 -16.00 -1.50
CA VAL A 133 -4.09 -15.91 -1.50
C VAL A 133 -3.61 -15.25 -0.20
N VAL A 134 -3.38 -16.06 0.84
CA VAL A 134 -2.94 -15.59 2.16
C VAL A 134 -1.77 -16.44 2.69
N GLY A 135 -0.81 -15.79 3.36
CA GLY A 135 0.39 -16.46 3.86
C GLY A 135 0.32 -17.00 5.30
N ASN A 136 -0.71 -16.66 6.08
CA ASN A 136 -0.79 -16.99 7.51
C ASN A 136 -2.18 -17.47 7.97
N VAL A 137 -2.20 -18.34 8.99
CA VAL A 137 -3.42 -18.88 9.65
C VAL A 137 -3.48 -18.55 11.14
N GLY A 138 -2.65 -17.62 11.62
CA GLY A 138 -2.57 -17.26 13.04
C GLY A 138 -3.80 -16.48 13.54
N ARG A 139 -3.81 -16.09 14.83
CA ARG A 139 -4.94 -15.37 15.47
C ARG A 139 -5.43 -14.14 14.66
N LYS A 140 -4.51 -13.39 14.04
CA LYS A 140 -4.84 -12.23 13.19
C LYS A 140 -5.57 -12.60 11.89
N ALA A 141 -5.45 -13.85 11.44
CA ALA A 141 -6.11 -14.37 10.24
C ALA A 141 -7.46 -15.05 10.52
N ARG A 142 -7.93 -15.10 11.77
CA ARG A 142 -9.14 -15.84 12.17
C ARG A 142 -10.35 -15.54 11.28
N GLN A 143 -10.69 -14.27 11.09
CA GLN A 143 -11.82 -13.86 10.24
C GLN A 143 -11.68 -14.38 8.80
N ARG A 144 -10.47 -14.35 8.24
CA ARG A 144 -10.17 -14.80 6.88
C ARG A 144 -10.34 -16.30 6.73
N VAL A 145 -9.80 -17.06 7.69
CA VAL A 145 -9.83 -18.52 7.72
C VAL A 145 -11.27 -19.00 7.92
N GLU A 146 -12.00 -18.41 8.86
CA GLU A 146 -13.40 -18.75 9.09
C GLU A 146 -14.25 -18.45 7.84
N PHE A 147 -14.07 -17.28 7.22
CA PHE A 147 -14.80 -16.95 5.99
C PHE A 147 -14.45 -17.87 4.82
N PHE A 148 -13.17 -18.21 4.63
CA PHE A 148 -12.73 -19.21 3.66
C PHE A 148 -13.49 -20.53 3.84
N HIS A 149 -13.50 -21.09 5.06
CA HIS A 149 -14.19 -22.36 5.30
C HIS A 149 -15.71 -22.26 5.09
N ARG A 150 -16.33 -21.13 5.47
CA ARG A 150 -17.76 -20.90 5.23
C ARG A 150 -18.08 -20.92 3.73
N LEU A 151 -17.33 -20.17 2.93
CA LEU A 151 -17.56 -20.09 1.49
C LEU A 151 -17.21 -21.42 0.78
N ASN A 152 -16.16 -22.10 1.25
CA ASN A 152 -15.74 -23.39 0.71
C ASN A 152 -16.77 -24.52 0.92
N ARG A 153 -17.73 -24.37 1.84
CA ARG A 153 -18.87 -25.30 1.96
C ARG A 153 -19.87 -25.18 0.81
N TYR A 154 -19.98 -24.00 0.20
CA TYR A 154 -20.84 -23.81 -0.96
C TYR A 154 -20.17 -24.36 -2.23
N LYS A 155 -18.93 -23.93 -2.51
CA LYS A 155 -18.19 -24.29 -3.72
C LYS A 155 -16.69 -24.15 -3.45
N HIS A 156 -15.89 -25.04 -4.04
CA HIS A 156 -14.45 -25.12 -3.75
C HIS A 156 -13.74 -23.78 -3.97
N VAL A 157 -13.02 -23.32 -2.94
CA VAL A 157 -12.19 -22.11 -2.97
C VAL A 157 -10.73 -22.52 -3.09
N ASP A 158 -10.08 -22.15 -4.19
CA ASP A 158 -8.66 -22.44 -4.38
C ASP A 158 -7.83 -21.50 -3.51
N SER A 159 -6.99 -22.07 -2.65
CA SER A 159 -6.04 -21.32 -1.85
C SER A 159 -4.63 -21.43 -2.43
N GLY A 160 -4.17 -20.34 -3.04
CA GLY A 160 -2.84 -20.25 -3.63
C GLY A 160 -1.75 -19.70 -2.71
N GLY A 161 -2.12 -19.28 -1.49
CA GLY A 161 -1.15 -18.85 -0.48
C GLY A 161 -0.55 -20.03 0.30
N ARG A 162 0.30 -19.75 1.29
CA ARG A 162 0.79 -20.80 2.22
C ARG A 162 -0.29 -21.26 3.19
N ALA A 163 -1.21 -20.37 3.56
CA ALA A 163 -2.33 -20.70 4.42
C ALA A 163 -3.36 -21.53 3.66
N LEU A 164 -3.81 -22.65 4.23
CA LEU A 164 -4.88 -23.48 3.68
C LEU A 164 -4.68 -23.94 2.23
N ASN A 165 -3.41 -24.01 1.78
CA ASN A 165 -3.09 -24.33 0.40
C ASN A 165 -3.73 -25.65 -0.02
N ASN A 166 -4.39 -25.65 -1.16
CA ASN A 166 -5.06 -26.84 -1.71
C ASN A 166 -4.83 -26.99 -3.23
N ILE A 167 -3.87 -26.25 -3.79
CA ILE A 167 -3.53 -26.27 -5.22
C ILE A 167 -2.19 -26.95 -5.53
N GLY A 168 -1.60 -27.64 -4.55
CA GLY A 168 -0.32 -28.36 -4.67
C GLY A 168 0.93 -27.55 -4.31
N GLY A 169 0.78 -26.31 -3.83
CA GLY A 169 1.87 -25.46 -3.38
C GLY A 169 1.54 -23.97 -3.45
N PRO A 170 2.25 -23.11 -2.69
CA PRO A 170 2.05 -21.67 -2.78
C PRO A 170 2.48 -21.16 -4.15
N ILE A 171 1.72 -20.24 -4.73
CA ILE A 171 2.12 -19.54 -5.95
C ILE A 171 3.43 -18.75 -5.70
N PRO A 172 4.23 -18.49 -6.75
CA PRO A 172 5.41 -17.62 -6.61
C PRO A 172 5.04 -16.25 -6.05
N ASN A 173 5.95 -15.66 -5.27
CA ASN A 173 5.75 -14.33 -4.70
C ASN A 173 5.76 -13.25 -5.79
N GLY A 174 4.99 -12.18 -5.58
CA GLY A 174 4.99 -11.00 -6.45
C GLY A 174 3.63 -10.74 -7.10
N SER A 175 3.32 -9.47 -7.32
CA SER A 175 2.02 -9.04 -7.84
C SER A 175 1.70 -9.64 -9.21
N LEU A 176 2.68 -9.80 -10.10
CA LEU A 176 2.47 -10.43 -11.41
C LEU A 176 1.94 -11.85 -11.33
N HIS A 177 2.60 -12.69 -10.53
CA HIS A 177 2.21 -14.09 -10.36
C HIS A 177 0.85 -14.21 -9.70
N LYS A 178 0.56 -13.33 -8.74
CA LYS A 178 -0.76 -13.25 -8.11
C LYS A 178 -1.84 -12.80 -9.10
N LEU A 179 -1.60 -11.76 -9.89
CA LEU A 179 -2.54 -11.30 -10.92
C LEU A 179 -2.82 -12.41 -11.93
N ALA A 180 -1.78 -13.07 -12.45
CA ALA A 180 -1.92 -14.19 -13.37
C ALA A 180 -2.71 -15.36 -12.76
N PHE A 181 -2.45 -15.70 -11.50
CA PHE A 181 -3.20 -16.71 -10.76
C PHE A 181 -4.68 -16.32 -10.62
N LEU A 182 -4.99 -15.04 -10.33
CA LEU A 182 -6.36 -14.60 -10.09
C LEU A 182 -7.21 -14.50 -11.38
N GLN A 183 -6.61 -14.36 -12.56
CA GLN A 183 -7.33 -14.18 -13.84
C GLN A 183 -8.52 -15.14 -14.08
N PRO A 184 -8.43 -16.47 -13.89
CA PRO A 184 -9.54 -17.39 -14.15
C PRO A 184 -10.67 -17.36 -13.10
N TYR A 185 -10.55 -16.61 -12.01
CA TYR A 185 -11.54 -16.65 -10.92
C TYR A 185 -12.63 -15.59 -11.04
N LYS A 186 -13.89 -15.95 -10.72
CA LYS A 186 -14.99 -14.99 -10.58
C LYS A 186 -14.78 -14.06 -9.39
N PHE A 187 -14.36 -14.62 -8.25
CA PHE A 187 -14.20 -13.93 -6.97
C PHE A 187 -12.80 -14.06 -6.38
N ASN A 188 -12.40 -13.11 -5.54
CA ASN A 188 -11.22 -13.23 -4.68
C ASN A 188 -11.55 -12.80 -3.25
N ILE A 189 -11.24 -13.61 -2.26
CA ILE A 189 -11.33 -13.21 -0.84
C ILE A 189 -10.18 -12.23 -0.55
N ALA A 190 -10.50 -10.94 -0.57
CA ALA A 190 -9.58 -9.82 -0.43
C ALA A 190 -9.54 -9.27 1.01
N PHE A 191 -9.66 -10.14 2.01
CA PHE A 191 -9.72 -9.71 3.42
C PHE A 191 -8.36 -9.22 3.93
N GLU A 192 -8.37 -8.16 4.73
CA GLU A 192 -7.25 -7.66 5.50
C GLU A 192 -6.97 -8.49 6.75
N ASN A 193 -5.77 -8.33 7.32
CA ASN A 193 -5.31 -9.14 8.47
C ASN A 193 -5.84 -8.57 9.78
N ARG A 194 -6.57 -7.47 9.69
CA ARG A 194 -7.22 -6.76 10.76
C ARG A 194 -8.27 -5.83 10.18
N SER A 195 -9.32 -5.59 10.94
CA SER A 195 -10.24 -4.50 10.68
C SER A 195 -9.77 -3.24 11.39
N LEU A 196 -9.48 -2.17 10.64
CA LEU A 196 -9.07 -0.87 11.14
C LEU A 196 -9.49 0.22 10.14
N ALA A 197 -10.05 1.33 10.64
CA ALA A 197 -10.36 2.48 9.79
C ALA A 197 -9.10 2.99 9.08
N GLY A 198 -9.20 3.10 7.76
CA GLY A 198 -8.14 3.54 6.86
C GLY A 198 -7.15 2.44 6.44
N TYR A 199 -7.19 1.25 7.03
CA TYR A 199 -6.27 0.17 6.66
C TYR A 199 -6.73 -0.58 5.42
N THR A 200 -6.49 0.03 4.26
CA THR A 200 -6.70 -0.59 2.95
C THR A 200 -5.37 -0.88 2.28
N THR A 201 -5.17 -2.13 1.89
CA THR A 201 -3.94 -2.59 1.25
C THR A 201 -4.15 -2.97 -0.22
N GLU A 202 -3.14 -3.58 -0.83
CA GLU A 202 -3.16 -4.04 -2.22
C GLU A 202 -4.29 -5.03 -2.55
N LYS A 203 -4.85 -5.74 -1.56
CA LYS A 203 -5.67 -6.93 -1.80
C LYS A 203 -6.92 -6.68 -2.63
N ILE A 204 -7.64 -5.58 -2.34
CA ILE A 204 -8.81 -5.18 -3.12
C ILE A 204 -8.38 -4.70 -4.51
N TYR A 205 -7.30 -3.93 -4.58
CA TYR A 205 -6.79 -3.38 -5.83
C TYR A 205 -6.30 -4.47 -6.80
N GLU A 206 -5.53 -5.45 -6.33
CA GLU A 206 -5.08 -6.60 -7.14
C GLU A 206 -6.24 -7.50 -7.60
N ALA A 207 -7.29 -7.64 -6.79
CA ALA A 207 -8.49 -8.36 -7.19
C ALA A 207 -9.21 -7.65 -8.35
N LEU A 208 -9.36 -6.33 -8.25
CA LEU A 208 -9.95 -5.51 -9.30
C LEU A 208 -9.10 -5.51 -10.58
N LEU A 209 -7.78 -5.40 -10.47
CA LEU A 209 -6.84 -5.55 -11.58
C LEU A 209 -6.96 -6.90 -12.28
N ALA A 210 -7.16 -7.99 -11.53
CA ALA A 210 -7.40 -9.33 -12.08
C ALA A 210 -8.83 -9.55 -12.59
N ARG A 211 -9.66 -8.49 -12.65
CA ARG A 211 -11.07 -8.54 -13.04
C ARG A 211 -11.87 -9.58 -12.23
N CYS A 212 -11.53 -9.76 -10.97
CA CYS A 212 -12.27 -10.58 -10.02
C CYS A 212 -13.14 -9.67 -9.16
N ILE A 213 -14.35 -10.11 -8.79
CA ILE A 213 -15.14 -9.38 -7.78
C ILE A 213 -14.45 -9.58 -6.42
N PRO A 214 -13.95 -8.50 -5.77
CA PRO A 214 -13.36 -8.62 -4.44
C PRO A 214 -14.45 -8.91 -3.41
N ILE A 215 -14.20 -9.88 -2.54
CA ILE A 215 -14.96 -10.07 -1.29
C ILE A 215 -14.11 -9.48 -0.18
N TYR A 216 -14.50 -8.32 0.35
CA TYR A 216 -13.63 -7.47 1.16
C TYR A 216 -14.07 -7.40 2.63
N TRP A 217 -13.08 -7.39 3.53
CA TRP A 217 -13.21 -7.07 4.95
C TRP A 217 -11.89 -6.46 5.41
N GLY A 218 -11.92 -5.38 6.20
CA GLY A 218 -10.69 -4.70 6.60
C GLY A 218 -10.97 -3.27 7.03
N ASN A 219 -10.89 -2.32 6.13
CA ASN A 219 -11.26 -0.94 6.39
C ASN A 219 -12.80 -0.79 6.45
N PRO A 220 -13.42 -0.45 7.59
CA PRO A 220 -14.87 -0.20 7.66
C PRO A 220 -15.32 1.01 6.84
N ARG A 221 -14.38 1.91 6.49
CA ARG A 221 -14.60 3.11 5.69
C ARG A 221 -14.20 2.91 4.21
N ILE A 222 -14.09 1.66 3.75
CA ILE A 222 -13.63 1.34 2.38
C ILE A 222 -14.46 2.00 1.28
N HIS A 223 -15.74 2.29 1.54
CA HIS A 223 -16.65 2.98 0.62
C HIS A 223 -16.23 4.42 0.29
N GLU A 224 -15.37 5.04 1.11
CA GLU A 224 -14.77 6.35 0.84
C GLU A 224 -13.64 6.26 -0.19
N GLU A 225 -13.05 5.07 -0.36
CA GLU A 225 -11.87 4.84 -1.21
C GLU A 225 -12.22 4.13 -2.49
N PHE A 226 -13.14 3.17 -2.45
CA PHE A 226 -13.58 2.34 -3.57
C PHE A 226 -15.09 2.41 -3.71
N ASN A 227 -15.58 2.35 -4.95
CA ASN A 227 -17.01 2.33 -5.23
C ASN A 227 -17.64 1.05 -4.63
N PRO A 228 -18.59 1.15 -3.69
CA PRO A 228 -19.20 -0.01 -3.03
C PRO A 228 -19.96 -0.92 -4.00
N LYS A 229 -20.29 -0.46 -5.21
CA LYS A 229 -20.92 -1.30 -6.24
C LYS A 229 -19.90 -2.21 -6.96
N SER A 230 -18.60 -1.96 -6.84
CA SER A 230 -17.55 -2.71 -7.56
C SER A 230 -17.01 -3.93 -6.79
N PHE A 231 -17.46 -4.15 -5.56
CA PHE A 231 -17.02 -5.24 -4.70
C PHE A 231 -18.09 -5.63 -3.69
N LEU A 232 -17.88 -6.74 -2.99
CA LEU A 232 -18.74 -7.18 -1.88
C LEU A 232 -18.10 -6.77 -0.57
N ASN A 233 -18.67 -5.78 0.11
CA ASN A 233 -18.18 -5.31 1.41
C ASN A 233 -18.83 -6.12 2.54
N TYR A 234 -18.03 -6.81 3.35
CA TYR A 234 -18.52 -7.57 4.51
C TYR A 234 -19.37 -6.73 5.46
N PHE A 235 -19.05 -5.45 5.64
CA PHE A 235 -19.76 -4.58 6.58
C PHE A 235 -21.17 -4.16 6.10
N ASP A 236 -21.53 -4.44 4.84
CA ASP A 236 -22.86 -4.15 4.31
C ASP A 236 -23.86 -5.28 4.62
N PHE A 237 -23.39 -6.38 5.22
CA PHE A 237 -24.19 -7.56 5.52
C PHE A 237 -24.34 -7.76 7.03
N PRO A 238 -25.54 -8.15 7.52
CA PRO A 238 -25.75 -8.46 8.94
C PRO A 238 -24.87 -9.60 9.47
N SER A 239 -24.46 -10.54 8.60
CA SER A 239 -23.65 -11.68 8.98
C SER A 239 -22.81 -12.23 7.82
N ALA A 240 -21.87 -13.13 8.13
CA ALA A 240 -21.10 -13.82 7.10
C ALA A 240 -22.00 -14.71 6.23
N GLU A 241 -23.09 -15.24 6.79
CA GLU A 241 -24.06 -16.09 6.09
C GLU A 241 -24.80 -15.32 5.00
N THR A 242 -25.30 -14.12 5.29
CA THR A 242 -26.01 -13.30 4.31
C THR A 242 -25.06 -12.78 3.21
N LEU A 243 -23.79 -12.54 3.54
CA LEU A 243 -22.77 -12.30 2.52
C LEU A 243 -22.54 -13.54 1.63
N VAL A 244 -22.47 -14.74 2.21
CA VAL A 244 -22.35 -15.99 1.42
C VAL A 244 -23.56 -16.18 0.52
N GLU A 245 -24.78 -15.94 1.00
CA GLU A 245 -26.00 -15.98 0.20
C GLU A 245 -25.94 -15.03 -1.00
N ARG A 246 -25.47 -13.79 -0.80
CA ARG A 246 -25.26 -12.84 -1.90
C ARG A 246 -24.21 -13.32 -2.89
N ILE A 247 -23.13 -13.94 -2.44
CA ILE A 247 -22.11 -14.54 -3.32
C ILE A 247 -22.71 -15.68 -4.16
N ILE A 248 -23.55 -16.53 -3.55
CA ILE A 248 -24.24 -17.63 -4.24
C ILE A 248 -25.15 -17.08 -5.34
N GLU A 249 -25.91 -16.03 -5.03
CA GLU A 249 -26.79 -15.34 -5.99
C GLU A 249 -25.99 -14.83 -7.20
N ILE A 250 -24.87 -14.15 -6.97
CA ILE A 250 -24.01 -13.61 -8.04
C ILE A 250 -23.28 -14.72 -8.80
N ASP A 251 -22.86 -15.80 -8.14
CA ASP A 251 -22.22 -16.94 -8.81
C ASP A 251 -23.15 -17.62 -9.81
N ARG A 252 -24.46 -17.67 -9.50
CA ARG A 252 -25.51 -18.31 -10.28
C ARG A 252 -26.21 -17.39 -11.29
N ASN A 253 -25.92 -16.10 -11.27
CA ASN A 253 -26.54 -15.11 -12.14
C ASN A 253 -25.46 -14.26 -12.83
N ASP A 254 -25.24 -14.56 -14.11
CA ASP A 254 -24.24 -13.88 -14.91
C ASP A 254 -24.57 -12.40 -15.14
N ASP A 255 -25.84 -12.01 -15.19
CA ASP A 255 -26.21 -10.60 -15.33
C ASP A 255 -25.82 -9.81 -14.07
N LEU A 256 -26.09 -10.33 -12.88
CA LEU A 256 -25.62 -9.74 -11.63
C LEU A 256 -24.10 -9.68 -11.57
N TYR A 257 -23.40 -10.75 -11.97
CA TYR A 257 -21.94 -10.74 -12.04
C TYR A 257 -21.41 -9.64 -12.98
N LEU A 258 -22.02 -9.51 -14.15
CA LEU A 258 -21.66 -8.49 -15.14
C LEU A 258 -22.00 -7.07 -14.64
N GLU A 259 -23.03 -6.89 -13.82
CA GLU A 259 -23.31 -5.60 -13.17
C GLU A 259 -22.14 -5.12 -12.32
N TYR A 260 -21.57 -5.99 -11.46
CA TYR A 260 -20.37 -5.65 -10.67
C TYR A 260 -19.17 -5.36 -11.58
N LEU A 261 -18.94 -6.18 -12.62
CA LEU A 261 -17.80 -6.01 -13.53
C LEU A 261 -17.83 -4.69 -14.33
N ARG A 262 -19.01 -4.10 -14.52
CA ARG A 262 -19.20 -2.81 -15.21
C ARG A 262 -18.97 -1.60 -14.30
N GLN A 263 -18.98 -1.80 -12.98
CA GLN A 263 -18.85 -0.67 -12.06
C GLN A 263 -17.45 -0.06 -12.12
N PRO A 264 -17.33 1.27 -12.07
CA PRO A 264 -16.05 1.92 -11.87
C PRO A 264 -15.50 1.53 -10.50
N TRP A 265 -14.18 1.42 -10.35
CA TRP A 265 -13.56 0.96 -9.11
C TRP A 265 -13.56 2.02 -8.02
N PHE A 266 -13.52 3.29 -8.42
CA PHE A 266 -13.47 4.43 -7.50
C PHE A 266 -14.78 5.20 -7.52
N PRO A 267 -15.13 5.88 -6.41
CA PRO A 267 -16.24 6.82 -6.39
C PRO A 267 -16.10 7.85 -7.53
N ASN A 268 -17.21 8.17 -8.18
CA ASN A 268 -17.26 9.09 -9.33
C ASN A 268 -16.35 8.72 -10.51
N ASN A 269 -15.87 7.47 -10.57
CA ASN A 269 -14.93 6.99 -11.59
C ASN A 269 -13.63 7.82 -11.68
N GLN A 270 -13.14 8.32 -10.55
CA GLN A 270 -11.89 9.08 -10.46
C GLN A 270 -11.00 8.54 -9.34
N PRO A 271 -9.67 8.45 -9.53
CA PRO A 271 -8.75 8.19 -8.42
C PRO A 271 -8.99 9.17 -7.28
N ASN A 272 -8.96 8.67 -6.05
CA ASN A 272 -9.04 9.52 -4.87
C ASN A 272 -7.74 10.34 -4.68
N GLU A 273 -7.78 11.30 -3.75
CA GLU A 273 -6.67 12.22 -3.48
C GLU A 273 -5.34 11.52 -3.17
N PHE A 274 -5.38 10.27 -2.70
CA PHE A 274 -4.18 9.54 -2.30
C PHE A 274 -3.29 9.16 -3.49
N PHE A 275 -3.82 9.19 -4.72
CA PHE A 275 -3.06 9.01 -5.96
C PHE A 275 -2.33 10.28 -6.43
N SER A 276 -2.60 11.44 -5.81
CA SER A 276 -1.92 12.69 -6.19
C SER A 276 -0.45 12.64 -5.79
N SER A 277 0.43 12.64 -6.79
CA SER A 277 1.88 12.76 -6.56
C SER A 277 2.23 14.12 -5.96
N ASP A 278 1.52 15.18 -6.34
CA ASP A 278 1.74 16.52 -5.78
C ASP A 278 1.49 16.56 -4.28
N ARG A 279 0.42 15.91 -3.80
CA ARG A 279 0.13 15.82 -2.36
C ARG A 279 1.27 15.20 -1.57
N LEU A 280 1.94 14.19 -2.13
CA LEU A 280 3.11 13.56 -1.51
C LEU A 280 4.34 14.45 -1.61
N LEU A 281 4.56 15.07 -2.78
CA LEU A 281 5.68 15.97 -3.03
C LEU A 281 5.64 17.22 -2.15
N ASP A 282 4.48 17.84 -1.97
CA ASP A 282 4.27 19.00 -1.10
C ASP A 282 4.57 18.65 0.37
N PHE A 283 4.22 17.42 0.78
CA PHE A 283 4.57 16.92 2.11
C PHE A 283 6.08 16.75 2.29
N PHE A 284 6.77 16.20 1.29
CA PHE A 284 8.24 16.09 1.30
C PHE A 284 8.93 17.45 1.21
N GLU A 285 8.42 18.38 0.41
CA GLU A 285 8.92 19.74 0.32
C GLU A 285 8.91 20.42 1.70
N ARG A 286 7.81 20.29 2.43
CA ARG A 286 7.73 20.78 3.81
C ARG A 286 8.73 20.09 4.72
N ILE A 287 8.95 18.77 4.58
CA ILE A 287 9.98 18.07 5.37
C ILE A 287 11.37 18.61 5.07
N PHE A 288 11.69 18.83 3.79
CA PHE A 288 13.03 19.25 3.36
C PHE A 288 13.34 20.71 3.70
N THR A 289 12.31 21.55 3.81
CA THR A 289 12.47 22.98 4.12
C THR A 289 12.30 23.31 5.60
N THR A 290 11.60 22.46 6.37
CA THR A 290 11.38 22.71 7.82
C THR A 290 12.62 22.39 8.63
N ARG A 291 13.15 23.40 9.35
CA ARG A 291 14.22 23.18 10.32
C ARG A 291 13.66 22.60 11.62
N ILE A 292 14.07 21.39 11.93
CA ILE A 292 13.75 20.73 13.20
C ILE A 292 15.03 20.27 13.90
N ARG A 293 14.92 19.96 15.19
CA ARG A 293 15.92 19.12 15.88
C ARG A 293 15.49 17.65 15.72
N PRO A 294 16.14 16.87 14.84
CA PRO A 294 15.70 15.51 14.53
C PRO A 294 15.67 14.62 15.76
N VAL A 295 14.72 13.68 15.84
CA VAL A 295 14.67 12.70 16.93
C VAL A 295 16.01 11.94 17.07
N GLY A 296 16.71 11.68 15.96
CA GLY A 296 18.02 11.02 15.97
C GLY A 296 19.17 11.84 16.57
N ALA A 297 19.03 13.17 16.58
CA ALA A 297 20.00 14.10 17.17
C ALA A 297 19.66 14.54 18.60
N ARG A 298 18.47 14.17 19.11
CA ARG A 298 18.11 14.41 20.51
C ARG A 298 18.94 13.47 21.38
N ARG A 299 19.59 14.01 22.41
CA ARG A 299 20.29 13.19 23.41
C ARG A 299 19.24 12.31 24.09
N GLN A 300 19.30 11.00 23.89
CA GLN A 300 18.68 10.07 24.82
C GLN A 300 19.57 10.09 26.06
N THR A 301 19.03 10.45 27.22
CA THR A 301 19.66 10.13 28.49
C THR A 301 19.77 8.61 28.57
N PHE A 302 20.98 8.09 28.33
CA PHE A 302 21.24 6.65 28.37
C PHE A 302 21.13 6.15 29.81
N GLN A 303 20.21 5.22 30.08
CA GLN A 303 20.42 4.24 31.14
C GLN A 303 21.47 3.22 30.63
N LEU A 304 22.52 3.02 31.43
CA LEU A 304 23.67 2.16 31.12
C LEU A 304 23.23 0.71 30.90
N GLY A 305 23.30 0.23 29.64
CA GLY A 305 23.07 -1.18 29.30
C GLY A 305 23.70 -1.55 27.96
N ARG A 306 24.82 -2.29 28.04
CA ARG A 306 25.58 -3.02 27.00
C ARG A 306 25.87 -2.33 25.66
N TRP A 307 27.15 -2.01 25.48
CA TRP A 307 27.75 -1.42 24.28
C TRP A 307 27.90 -2.43 23.13
N ILE A 308 27.44 -2.03 21.94
CA ILE A 308 28.09 -2.37 20.67
C ILE A 308 28.42 -1.03 20.01
N GLY A 309 29.72 -0.75 19.86
CA GLY A 309 30.20 0.51 19.32
C GLY A 309 29.93 0.61 17.82
N VAL A 310 28.92 1.40 17.44
CA VAL A 310 28.72 1.84 16.06
C VAL A 310 28.84 3.36 16.03
N LYS A 311 29.79 3.89 15.25
CA LYS A 311 29.90 5.34 15.02
C LYS A 311 28.60 5.83 14.36
N LYS A 312 27.84 6.70 15.06
CA LYS A 312 26.67 7.38 14.47
C LYS A 312 27.12 8.31 13.35
N LYS A 313 26.45 8.26 12.20
CA LYS A 313 26.70 9.20 11.08
C LYS A 313 26.22 10.59 11.49
N ARG A 314 27.10 11.59 11.44
CA ARG A 314 26.84 12.98 11.90
C ARG A 314 26.05 13.74 10.83
N TYR A 315 24.89 14.28 11.22
CA TYR A 315 24.10 15.20 10.40
C TYR A 315 24.81 16.56 10.31
N GLN A 316 24.96 17.07 9.09
CA GLN A 316 25.29 18.47 8.82
C GLN A 316 24.06 19.11 8.16
N PRO A 317 23.53 20.24 8.69
CA PRO A 317 22.40 20.90 8.07
C PRO A 317 22.78 21.42 6.66
N PRO A 318 21.85 21.38 5.68
CA PRO A 318 22.13 21.88 4.34
C PRO A 318 22.44 23.39 4.32
N ALA A 319 23.32 23.80 3.39
CA ALA A 319 23.67 25.19 3.17
C ALA A 319 22.46 26.02 2.70
N ILE A 320 22.36 27.25 3.20
CA ILE A 320 21.26 28.17 2.89
C ILE A 320 21.46 28.71 1.48
N TRP A 321 20.48 28.52 0.58
CA TRP A 321 20.39 29.31 -0.64
C TRP A 321 19.67 30.62 -0.30
N ASN A 322 20.44 31.66 0.00
CA ASN A 322 19.91 33.01 0.07
C ASN A 322 19.67 33.46 -1.38
N GLY A 323 18.40 33.61 -1.76
CA GLY A 323 18.02 34.20 -3.03
C GLY A 323 18.78 35.50 -3.25
N GLY A 324 19.60 35.54 -4.30
CA GLY A 324 20.41 36.69 -4.64
C GLY A 324 19.54 37.93 -4.81
N GLY A 325 19.87 38.96 -4.04
CA GLY A 325 19.33 40.29 -4.22
C GLY A 325 19.66 40.83 -5.62
N LYS A 326 18.68 41.47 -6.23
CA LYS A 326 18.93 42.58 -7.14
C LYS A 326 18.47 43.84 -6.45
N ASN A 327 19.42 44.59 -5.93
CA ASN A 327 19.33 46.04 -5.90
C ASN A 327 19.35 46.51 -7.37
N ALA A 328 18.42 47.38 -7.72
CA ALA A 328 18.58 48.31 -8.82
C ALA A 328 17.92 49.62 -8.38
N ASP A 329 18.74 50.48 -7.77
CA ASP A 329 18.54 51.93 -7.82
C ASP A 329 18.85 52.36 -9.26
N THR A 330 17.82 52.86 -9.94
CA THR A 330 17.71 54.05 -10.84
C THR A 330 16.59 53.83 -11.83
#